data_AF-A0A502SDL5-F1
#
_entry.id   AF-A0A502SDL5-F1
#
_cell.length_a   1.000
_cell.length_b   1.000
_cell.length_c   1.000
_cell.angle_alpha   90.00
_cell.angle_beta   90.00
_cell.angle_gamma   90.00
#
_symmetry.space_group_name_H-M   'P 1'
#
loop_
_entity.id
_entity.type
_entity.pdbx_description
1 polymer ?
#
loop_
_entity_poly.entity_id
_entity_poly.type
_entity_poly.pdbx_seq_one_letter_code
_entity_poly.pdbx_strand_id
1 'polypeptide(L)'
;MPTRNVVLTEHLEEVIDRLVKTGRYQNASEVLRDGLRLIEQREARESAKLAALREAASIGFHDIEQGRFEDIAGDSLEKFMNGLGRQASLRAKKPGL
;
A
#
# COMPACT_ATOMS: atom_id res chain seq x y z
N MET A 1 -31.89 -5.21 -5.82
CA MET A 1 -30.80 -4.43 -5.19
C MET A 1 -31.37 -3.13 -4.67
N PRO A 2 -30.93 -2.62 -3.50
CA PRO A 2 -31.33 -1.30 -3.03
C PRO A 2 -30.83 -0.21 -3.99
N THR A 3 -31.63 0.84 -4.18
CA THR A 3 -31.30 1.98 -5.03
C THR A 3 -31.05 3.22 -4.18
N ARG A 4 -30.17 4.10 -4.67
CA ARG A 4 -29.86 5.40 -4.08
C ARG A 4 -29.78 6.42 -5.20
N ASN A 5 -30.46 7.55 -5.03
CA ASN A 5 -30.32 8.69 -5.92
C ASN A 5 -29.07 9.47 -5.53
N VAL A 6 -28.25 9.81 -6.52
CA VAL A 6 -27.02 10.60 -6.36
C VAL A 6 -27.08 11.78 -7.32
N VAL A 7 -26.65 12.95 -6.85
CA VAL A 7 -26.48 14.13 -7.72
C VAL A 7 -25.06 14.10 -8.24
N LEU A 8 -24.92 14.17 -9.56
CA LEU A 8 -23.63 14.20 -10.23
C LEU A 8 -23.29 15.63 -10.64
N THR A 9 -22.00 15.96 -10.59
CA THR A 9 -21.49 17.14 -11.31
C THR A 9 -21.40 16.82 -12.79
N GLU A 10 -21.41 17.86 -13.63
CA GLU A 10 -21.28 17.74 -15.09
C GLU A 10 -20.06 16.89 -15.49
N HIS A 11 -18.91 17.12 -14.85
CA HIS A 11 -17.71 16.33 -15.10
C HIS A 11 -17.89 14.81 -14.81
N LEU A 12 -18.57 14.46 -13.71
CA LEU A 12 -18.79 13.05 -13.36
C LEU A 12 -19.75 12.38 -14.34
N GLU A 13 -20.77 13.11 -14.79
CA GLU A 13 -21.67 12.67 -15.84
C GLU A 13 -20.92 12.38 -17.14
N GLU A 14 -20.08 13.32 -17.60
CA GLU A 14 -19.24 13.13 -18.80
C GLU A 14 -18.33 11.89 -18.72
N VAL A 15 -17.72 11.66 -17.54
CA VAL A 15 -16.88 10.48 -17.31
C VAL A 15 -17.69 9.20 -17.42
N ILE A 16 -18.85 9.13 -16.76
CA ILE A 16 -19.75 7.97 -16.83
C ILE A 16 -20.21 7.74 -18.27
N ASP A 17 -20.65 8.78 -18.94
CA ASP A 17 -21.13 8.76 -20.32
C ASP A 17 -20.07 8.21 -21.27
N ARG A 18 -18.84 8.71 -21.17
CA ARG A 18 -17.73 8.22 -22.00
C ARG A 18 -17.44 6.75 -21.73
N LEU A 19 -17.41 6.34 -20.46
CA LEU A 19 -17.15 4.95 -20.07
C LEU A 19 -18.23 3.98 -20.54
N VAL A 20 -19.49 4.41 -20.59
CA VAL A 20 -20.61 3.61 -21.11
C VAL A 20 -20.63 3.62 -22.65
N LYS A 21 -20.51 4.79 -23.29
CA LYS A 21 -20.50 4.94 -24.76
C LYS A 21 -19.36 4.14 -25.42
N THR A 22 -18.22 4.01 -24.75
CA THR A 22 -17.10 3.18 -25.22
C THR A 22 -17.31 1.68 -25.01
N GLY A 23 -18.40 1.27 -24.36
CA GLY A 23 -18.71 -0.14 -24.08
C GLY A 23 -17.88 -0.74 -22.94
N ARG A 24 -17.06 0.05 -22.24
CA ARG A 24 -16.27 -0.45 -21.10
C ARG A 24 -17.16 -0.87 -19.92
N TYR A 25 -18.31 -0.23 -19.77
CA TYR A 25 -19.35 -0.60 -18.81
C TYR A 25 -20.71 -0.56 -19.49
N GLN A 26 -21.65 -1.40 -19.05
CA GLN A 26 -22.98 -1.46 -19.66
C GLN A 26 -23.90 -0.32 -19.23
N ASN A 27 -23.68 0.23 -18.03
CA ASN A 27 -24.50 1.28 -17.45
C ASN A 27 -23.77 2.04 -16.34
N ALA A 28 -24.33 3.19 -15.96
CA ALA A 28 -23.80 4.04 -14.88
C ALA A 28 -23.69 3.30 -13.53
N SER A 29 -24.65 2.41 -13.21
CA SER A 29 -24.62 1.69 -11.93
C SER A 29 -23.43 0.74 -11.82
N GLU A 30 -22.93 0.17 -12.92
CA GLU A 30 -21.69 -0.60 -12.92
C GLU A 30 -20.47 0.28 -12.66
N VAL A 31 -20.39 1.43 -13.32
CA VAL A 31 -19.31 2.41 -13.11
C VAL A 31 -19.25 2.83 -11.64
N LEU A 32 -20.41 3.16 -11.05
CA LEU A 32 -20.50 3.58 -9.65
C LEU A 32 -20.11 2.46 -8.68
N ARG A 33 -20.54 1.22 -8.93
CA ARG A 33 -20.15 0.05 -8.10
C ARG A 33 -18.65 -0.21 -8.18
N ASP A 34 -18.06 -0.08 -9.36
CA ASP A 34 -16.62 -0.27 -9.52
C ASP A 34 -15.83 0.86 -8.87
N GLY A 35 -16.31 2.10 -8.98
CA GLY A 35 -15.78 3.25 -8.24
C GLY A 35 -15.81 3.03 -6.73
N LEU A 36 -16.91 2.52 -6.18
CA LEU A 36 -17.01 2.19 -4.75
C LEU A 36 -16.02 1.09 -4.36
N ARG A 37 -15.88 0.04 -5.17
CA ARG A 37 -14.90 -1.03 -4.94
C ARG A 37 -13.47 -0.49 -4.89
N LEU A 38 -13.13 0.49 -5.74
CA LEU A 38 -11.81 1.14 -5.71
C LEU A 38 -11.58 1.93 -4.42
N ILE A 39 -12.62 2.57 -3.88
CA ILE A 39 -12.57 3.25 -2.58
C ILE A 39 -12.33 2.22 -1.47
N GLU A 40 -13.13 1.15 -1.41
CA GLU A 40 -12.97 0.07 -0.43
C GLU A 40 -11.57 -0.56 -0.47
N GLN A 41 -11.03 -0.81 -1.67
CA GLN A 41 -9.68 -1.34 -1.83
C GLN A 41 -8.61 -0.37 -1.33
N ARG A 42 -8.77 0.93 -1.58
CA ARG A 42 -7.85 1.96 -1.08
C ARG A 42 -7.87 2.01 0.45
N GLU A 43 -9.04 2.02 1.07
CA GLU A 43 -9.21 2.04 2.52
C GLU A 43 -8.62 0.77 3.16
N ALA A 44 -8.88 -0.41 2.59
CA ALA A 44 -8.31 -1.66 3.06
C ALA A 44 -6.77 -1.66 2.98
N ARG A 45 -6.21 -1.14 1.88
CA ARG A 45 -4.75 -1.01 1.70
C ARG A 45 -4.14 -0.04 2.71
N GLU A 46 -4.79 1.09 2.98
CA GLU A 46 -4.32 2.07 3.94
C GLU A 46 -4.35 1.52 5.37
N SER A 47 -5.44 0.86 5.75
CA SER A 47 -5.57 0.18 7.04
C SER A 47 -4.48 -0.88 7.23
N ALA A 48 -4.26 -1.74 6.23
CA ALA A 48 -3.22 -2.75 6.26
C ALA A 48 -1.81 -2.15 6.36
N LYS A 49 -1.55 -1.06 5.64
CA LYS A 49 -0.28 -0.32 5.72
C LYS A 49 -0.06 0.23 7.13
N LEU A 50 -1.06 0.85 7.73
CA LEU A 50 -0.94 1.40 9.09
C LEU A 50 -0.75 0.29 10.12
N ALA A 51 -1.45 -0.84 9.99
CA ALA A 51 -1.25 -2.00 10.85
C ALA A 51 0.21 -2.51 10.76
N ALA A 52 0.73 -2.70 9.55
CA ALA A 52 2.11 -3.15 9.34
C ALA A 52 3.15 -2.16 9.90
N LEU A 53 2.93 -0.86 9.73
CA LEU A 53 3.83 0.17 10.27
C LEU A 53 3.80 0.21 11.80
N ARG A 54 2.63 0.08 12.42
CA ARG A 54 2.49 0.01 13.88
C ARG A 54 3.20 -1.21 14.45
N GLU A 55 3.03 -2.37 13.82
CA GLU A 55 3.71 -3.60 14.21
C GLU A 55 5.23 -3.46 14.09
N ALA A 56 5.73 -2.98 12.95
CA ALA A 56 7.16 -2.76 12.75
C ALA A 56 7.75 -1.77 13.76
N ALA A 57 7.02 -0.70 14.09
CA ALA A 57 7.44 0.24 15.12
C ALA A 57 7.46 -0.40 16.52
N SER A 58 6.44 -1.19 16.86
CA SER A 58 6.38 -1.93 18.13
C SER A 58 7.57 -2.88 18.28
N ILE A 59 7.90 -3.63 17.22
CA ILE A 59 9.09 -4.49 17.19
C ILE A 59 10.36 -3.66 17.40
N GLY A 60 10.51 -2.55 16.66
CA GLY A 60 11.68 -1.69 16.78
C GLY A 60 11.86 -1.07 18.17
N PHE A 61 10.77 -0.61 18.81
CA PHE A 61 10.84 -0.09 20.18
C PHE A 61 11.20 -1.19 21.18
N HIS A 62 10.62 -2.38 21.03
CA HIS A 62 10.96 -3.52 21.87
C HIS A 62 12.44 -3.93 21.69
N ASP A 63 12.96 -3.91 20.46
CA ASP A 63 14.38 -4.16 20.20
C ASP A 63 15.28 -3.14 20.90
N ILE A 64 14.92 -1.85 20.86
CA ILE A 64 15.66 -0.79 21.55
C ILE A 64 15.68 -1.03 23.08
N GLU A 65 14.52 -1.31 23.68
CA GLU A 65 14.42 -1.59 25.12
C GLU A 65 15.27 -2.79 25.56
N GLN A 66 15.44 -3.76 24.67
CA GLN A 66 16.23 -4.98 24.91
C GLN A 66 17.70 -4.83 24.49
N GLY A 67 18.13 -3.62 24.09
CA GLY A 67 19.51 -3.37 23.64
C GLY A 67 19.87 -4.02 22.31
N ARG A 68 18.88 -4.44 21.51
CA ARG A 68 19.05 -5.04 20.18
C ARG A 68 19.11 -3.97 19.09
N PHE A 69 20.05 -3.04 19.22
CA PHE A 69 20.32 -2.00 18.24
C PHE A 69 21.82 -1.79 18.05
N GLU A 70 22.20 -1.08 17.00
CA GLU A 70 23.58 -0.72 16.73
C GLU A 70 23.66 0.80 16.50
N ASP A 71 24.55 1.47 17.24
CA ASP A 71 24.78 2.90 17.07
C ASP A 71 25.65 3.16 15.83
N ILE A 72 25.12 3.96 14.91
CA ILE A 72 25.78 4.24 13.63
C ILE A 72 25.94 5.75 13.50
N ALA A 73 27.18 6.18 13.27
CA ALA A 73 27.47 7.57 12.94
C ALA A 73 26.80 7.94 11.59
N GLY A 74 26.23 9.15 11.51
CA GLY A 74 25.43 9.56 10.35
C GLY A 74 26.18 9.52 9.02
N ASP A 75 27.49 9.79 9.03
CA ASP A 75 28.36 9.72 7.84
C ASP A 75 28.66 8.28 7.38
N SER A 76 28.39 7.29 8.23
CA SER A 76 28.73 5.88 8.04
C SER A 76 27.52 5.02 7.68
N LEU A 77 26.31 5.59 7.69
CA LEU A 77 25.05 4.88 7.43
C LEU A 77 25.04 4.17 6.07
N GLU A 78 25.45 4.86 5.02
CA GLU A 78 25.46 4.28 3.66
C GLU A 78 26.40 3.08 3.56
N LYS A 79 27.59 3.18 4.17
CA LYS A 79 28.57 2.08 4.21
C LYS A 79 28.04 0.89 4.99
N PHE A 80 27.38 1.13 6.12
CA PHE A 80 26.76 0.10 6.94
C PHE A 80 25.66 -0.65 6.17
N MET A 81 24.72 0.09 5.56
CA MET A 81 23.63 -0.48 4.76
C MET A 81 24.14 -1.32 3.57
N ASN A 82 25.17 -0.82 2.87
CA ASN A 82 25.82 -1.58 1.81
C ASN A 82 26.48 -2.87 2.31
N GLY A 83 27.07 -2.85 3.51
CA GLY A 83 27.61 -4.03 4.19
C GLY A 83 26.53 -5.08 4.47
N LEU A 84 25.41 -4.66 5.06
CA LEU A 84 24.25 -5.52 5.32
C LEU A 84 23.71 -6.15 4.03
N GLY A 85 23.56 -5.35 2.97
CA GLY A 85 23.10 -5.84 1.66
C GLY A 85 24.01 -6.93 1.08
N ARG A 86 25.33 -6.74 1.17
CA ARG A 86 26.31 -7.77 0.75
C ARG A 86 26.16 -9.05 1.58
N GLN A 87 26.09 -8.94 2.91
CA GLN A 87 25.94 -10.10 3.80
C GLN A 87 24.64 -10.87 3.51
N ALA A 88 23.52 -10.17 3.33
CA ALA A 88 22.24 -10.78 2.98
C ALA A 88 22.31 -11.52 1.63
N SER A 89 22.93 -10.91 0.61
CA SER A 89 23.10 -11.56 -0.70
C SER A 89 23.99 -12.81 -0.65
N LEU A 90 25.02 -12.81 0.20
CA LEU A 90 25.91 -13.96 0.39
C LEU A 90 25.19 -15.10 1.12
N ARG A 91 24.34 -14.79 2.10
CA ARG A 91 23.48 -15.78 2.78
C ARG A 91 22.45 -16.37 1.81
N ALA A 92 21.81 -15.54 0.99
CA ALA A 92 20.86 -16.01 -0.02
C ALA A 92 21.52 -16.90 -1.11
N LYS A 93 22.81 -16.67 -1.41
CA LYS A 93 23.60 -17.48 -2.36
C LYS A 93 24.13 -18.80 -1.78
N LYS A 94 24.02 -19.05 -0.47
CA LYS A 94 24.27 -20.36 0.14
C LYS A 94 22.94 -21.06 0.42
N PRO A 95 22.33 -21.77 -0.56
CA PRO A 95 21.20 -22.63 -0.26
C PRO A 95 21.72 -23.89 0.44
N GLY A 96 21.23 -24.14 1.66
CA GLY A 96 21.34 -25.44 2.32
C GLY A 96 22.62 -25.70 3.13
N LEU A 97 22.47 -25.66 4.46
CA LEU A 97 22.76 -26.83 5.30
C LEU A 97 21.42 -27.37 5.78
#